data_AF-A0A2V9VXJ0-F1
#
_entry.id   AF-A0A2V9VXJ0-F1
#
_cell.length_a   1.000
_cell.length_b   1.000
_cell.length_c   1.000
_cell.angle_alpha   90.00
_cell.angle_beta   90.00
_cell.angle_gamma   90.00
#
_symmetry.space_group_name_H-M   'P 1'
#
loop_
_entity.id
_entity.type
_entity.pdbx_description
1 polymer ?
#
loop_
_entity_poly.entity_id
_entity_poly.type
_entity_poly.pdbx_seq_one_letter_code
_entity_poly.pdbx_strand_id
1 'polypeptide(L)'
;MAASLEETLISVWRQAMAENTQAATVGNRSYRVRRTSRSKLHEVDFEFEGQRLRGLEQNPKTSSRWAQLSREGKNVMQFLSDGR
;
A
#
# COMPACT_ATOMS: atom_id res chain seq x y z
N MET A 1 10.80 -13.84 15.31
CA MET A 1 11.30 -13.83 13.92
C MET A 1 11.09 -12.42 13.40
N ALA A 2 12.07 -11.82 12.74
CA ALA A 2 11.82 -10.59 11.99
C ALA A 2 10.89 -10.95 10.83
N ALA A 3 9.79 -10.21 10.66
CA ALA A 3 8.93 -10.39 9.50
C ALA A 3 9.75 -10.06 8.25
N SER A 4 9.69 -10.91 7.24
CA SER A 4 10.32 -10.63 5.95
C SER A 4 9.68 -9.41 5.29
N LEU A 5 10.38 -8.84 4.29
CA LEU A 5 9.83 -7.76 3.48
C LEU A 5 8.50 -8.17 2.84
N GLU A 6 8.43 -9.36 2.24
CA GLU A 6 7.23 -9.87 1.56
C GLU A 6 6.03 -9.96 2.51
N GLU A 7 6.22 -10.54 3.71
CA GLU A 7 5.18 -10.62 4.74
C GLU A 7 4.73 -9.23 5.20
N THR A 8 5.66 -8.30 5.31
CA THR A 8 5.38 -6.91 5.66
C THR A 8 4.53 -6.23 4.58
N LEU A 9 4.90 -6.38 3.30
CA LEU A 9 4.15 -5.81 2.19
C LEU A 9 2.72 -6.37 2.12
N ILE A 10 2.57 -7.69 2.28
CA ILE A 10 1.26 -8.35 2.32
C ILE A 10 0.43 -7.84 3.49
N SER A 11 1.03 -7.71 4.68
CA SER A 11 0.36 -7.19 5.87
C SER A 11 -0.11 -5.74 5.69
N VAL A 12 0.74 -4.87 5.12
CA VAL A 12 0.38 -3.47 4.84
C VAL A 12 -0.75 -3.39 3.82
N TRP A 13 -0.68 -4.16 2.72
CA TRP A 13 -1.76 -4.22 1.73
C TRP A 13 -3.08 -4.66 2.37
N ARG A 14 -3.05 -5.71 3.19
CA ARG A 14 -4.24 -6.26 3.85
C ARG A 14 -4.88 -5.22 4.76
N GLN A 15 -4.09 -4.59 5.63
CA GLN A 15 -4.57 -3.56 6.57
C GLN A 15 -5.16 -2.36 5.81
N ALA A 16 -4.45 -1.84 4.81
CA ALA A 16 -4.87 -0.65 4.07
C ALA A 16 -6.07 -0.88 3.12
N MET A 17 -6.15 -2.03 2.47
CA MET A 17 -7.13 -2.28 1.38
C MET A 17 -8.22 -3.28 1.75
N ALA A 18 -7.88 -4.40 2.39
CA ALA A 18 -8.85 -5.45 2.71
C ALA A 18 -9.60 -5.14 4.01
N GLU A 19 -8.89 -4.63 5.01
CA GLU A 19 -9.45 -4.26 6.32
C GLU A 19 -9.81 -2.77 6.38
N ASN A 20 -9.34 -1.97 5.42
CA ASN A 20 -9.62 -0.53 5.30
C ASN A 20 -9.31 0.23 6.61
N THR A 21 -8.20 -0.12 7.26
CA THR A 21 -7.77 0.51 8.50
C THR A 21 -7.20 1.90 8.23
N GLN A 22 -7.32 2.80 9.21
CA GLN A 22 -6.75 4.15 9.11
C GLN A 22 -5.23 4.18 9.37
N ALA A 23 -4.66 3.07 9.85
CA ALA A 23 -3.25 2.93 10.11
C ALA A 23 -2.79 1.48 9.88
N ALA A 24 -1.65 1.33 9.21
CA ALA A 24 -0.97 0.06 9.01
C ALA A 24 0.13 -0.10 10.06
N THR A 25 0.15 -1.25 10.72
CA THR A 25 1.17 -1.61 11.70
C THR A 25 2.27 -2.43 11.03
N VAL A 26 3.51 -1.99 11.17
CA VAL A 26 4.72 -2.66 10.68
C VAL A 26 5.69 -2.78 11.86
N GLY A 27 5.93 -4.01 12.31
CA GLY A 27 6.63 -4.25 13.57
C GLY A 27 5.91 -3.58 14.75
N ASN A 28 6.62 -2.74 15.50
CA ASN A 28 6.07 -1.99 16.63
C ASN A 28 5.69 -0.54 16.28
N ARG A 29 5.66 -0.20 14.99
CA ARG A 29 5.36 1.15 14.51
C ARG A 29 4.02 1.15 13.76
N SER A 30 3.28 2.25 13.91
CA SER A 30 2.01 2.47 13.22
C SER A 30 2.15 3.63 12.24
N TYR A 31 1.74 3.40 10.99
CA TYR A 31 1.85 4.35 9.88
C TYR A 31 0.46 4.69 9.36
N ARG A 32 0.18 5.98 9.17
CA ARG A 32 -1.16 6.43 8.79
C ARG A 32 -1.46 6.09 7.33
N VAL A 33 -2.58 5.43 7.10
CA VAL A 33 -3.16 5.26 5.76
C VAL A 33 -3.90 6.54 5.42
N ARG A 34 -3.49 7.17 4.33
CA ARG A 34 -4.06 8.43 3.81
C ARG A 34 -4.77 8.16 2.50
N ARG A 35 -5.52 9.16 2.04
CA ARG A 35 -6.07 9.16 0.69
C ARG A 35 -5.43 10.25 -0.14
N THR A 36 -5.04 9.92 -1.37
CA THR A 36 -4.50 10.88 -2.32
C THR A 36 -5.53 11.98 -2.62
N SER A 37 -5.07 13.22 -2.79
CA SER A 37 -5.96 14.39 -2.89
C SER A 37 -6.88 14.34 -4.12
N ARG A 38 -6.33 13.97 -5.28
CA ARG A 38 -7.03 13.95 -6.59
C ARG A 38 -7.89 12.71 -6.81
N SER A 39 -7.38 11.52 -6.52
CA SER A 39 -8.04 10.26 -6.90
C SER A 39 -8.61 9.50 -5.72
N LYS A 40 -8.40 9.99 -4.49
CA LYS A 40 -8.88 9.36 -3.24
C LYS A 40 -8.41 7.92 -3.02
N LEU A 41 -7.30 7.55 -3.67
CA LEU A 41 -6.62 6.26 -3.57
C LEU A 41 -5.91 6.13 -2.22
N HIS A 42 -5.89 4.95 -1.62
CA HIS A 42 -5.14 4.68 -0.40
C HIS A 42 -3.63 4.83 -0.64
N GLU A 43 -2.96 5.54 0.26
CA GLU A 43 -1.52 5.76 0.26
C GLU A 43 -0.99 5.57 1.69
N VAL A 44 0.11 4.85 1.85
CA VAL A 44 0.80 4.68 3.13
C VAL A 44 2.30 4.73 2.92
N ASP A 45 2.96 5.64 3.64
CA ASP A 45 4.42 5.72 3.70
C ASP A 45 4.88 5.06 5.00
N PHE A 46 5.78 4.07 4.88
CA PHE A 46 6.31 3.32 6.01
C PHE A 46 7.79 3.01 5.84
N GLU A 47 8.44 2.65 6.94
CA GLU A 47 9.83 2.25 6.98
C GLU A 47 9.94 0.78 7.37
N PHE A 48 10.73 0.03 6.61
CA PHE A 48 11.08 -1.36 6.88
C PHE A 48 12.60 -1.52 6.77
N GLU A 49 13.25 -1.98 7.84
CA GLU A 49 14.72 -2.17 7.89
C GLU A 49 15.54 -0.96 7.42
N GLY A 50 15.06 0.26 7.72
CA GLY A 50 15.70 1.51 7.31
C GLY A 50 15.42 1.94 5.86
N GLN A 51 14.66 1.17 5.09
CA GLN A 51 14.19 1.53 3.76
C GLN A 51 12.81 2.17 3.82
N ARG A 52 12.65 3.32 3.16
CA ARG A 52 11.35 3.98 3.01
C ARG A 52 10.59 3.40 1.84
N LEU A 53 9.39 2.92 2.12
CA LEU A 53 8.49 2.30 1.16
C LEU A 53 7.16 3.05 1.15
N ARG A 54 6.58 3.15 -0.04
CA ARG A 54 5.25 3.72 -0.24
C ARG A 54 4.34 2.66 -0.84
N GLY A 55 3.27 2.33 -0.12
CA GLY A 55 2.14 1.57 -0.65
C GLY A 55 1.13 2.53 -1.27
N LEU A 56 0.84 2.37 -2.56
CA LEU A 56 -0.13 3.18 -3.30
C LEU A 56 -1.15 2.28 -3.99
N GLU A 57 -2.43 2.50 -3.71
CA GLU A 57 -3.52 1.84 -4.42
C GLU A 57 -3.46 2.15 -5.93
N GLN A 58 -3.59 1.10 -6.74
CA GLN A 58 -3.55 1.23 -8.19
C GLN A 58 -4.74 2.06 -8.69
N ASN A 59 -4.45 3.10 -9.47
CA ASN A 59 -5.49 3.93 -10.06
C ASN A 59 -6.22 3.18 -11.21
N PRO A 60 -7.52 2.86 -11.08
CA PRO A 60 -8.28 2.18 -12.13
C PRO A 60 -8.43 3.03 -13.39
N LYS A 61 -8.12 4.33 -13.36
CA LYS A 61 -8.21 5.21 -14.55
C LYS A 61 -7.01 5.11 -15.49
N THR A 62 -5.91 4.47 -15.06
CA THR A 62 -4.70 4.32 -15.89
C THR A 62 -4.80 3.18 -16.89
N SER A 63 -3.97 3.13 -17.93
CA SER A 63 -4.04 2.13 -19.01
C SER A 63 -3.32 0.80 -18.71
N SER A 64 -2.80 0.61 -17.49
CA SER A 64 -2.02 -0.60 -17.16
C SER A 64 -2.91 -1.84 -16.98
N ARG A 65 -2.32 -3.03 -17.17
CA ARG A 65 -2.99 -4.32 -16.86
C ARG A 65 -3.42 -4.40 -15.39
N TRP A 66 -2.65 -3.80 -14.48
CA TRP A 66 -3.01 -3.68 -13.06
C TRP A 66 -4.22 -2.78 -12.84
N ALA A 67 -4.36 -1.70 -13.60
CA ALA A 67 -5.55 -0.84 -13.55
C ALA A 67 -6.80 -1.57 -14.02
N GLN A 68 -6.68 -2.48 -15.00
CA GLN A 68 -7.80 -3.34 -15.39
C GLN A 68 -8.27 -4.21 -14.22
N LEU A 69 -7.36 -4.82 -13.46
CA LEU A 69 -7.72 -5.60 -12.27
C LEU A 69 -8.42 -4.74 -11.21
N SER A 70 -7.95 -3.52 -10.99
CA SER A 70 -8.60 -2.56 -10.09
C SER A 70 -10.01 -2.17 -10.58
N ARG A 71 -10.21 -1.97 -11.89
CA ARG A 71 -11.55 -1.74 -12.49
C ARG A 71 -12.49 -2.91 -12.28
N GLU A 72 -11.97 -4.13 -12.28
CA GLU A 72 -12.73 -5.36 -11.97
C GLU A 72 -13.04 -5.50 -10.46
N GLY A 73 -12.70 -4.51 -9.64
CA GLY A 73 -12.96 -4.51 -8.20
C GLY A 73 -11.89 -5.24 -7.37
N LYS A 74 -10.75 -5.58 -7.95
CA LYS A 74 -9.65 -6.22 -7.22
C LYS A 74 -8.81 -5.19 -6.47
N ASN A 75 -8.47 -5.50 -5.23
CA ASN A 75 -7.58 -4.68 -4.42
C ASN A 75 -6.14 -4.84 -4.90
N VAL A 76 -5.64 -3.85 -5.63
CA VAL A 76 -4.26 -3.83 -6.14
C VAL A 76 -3.51 -2.65 -5.52
N MET A 77 -2.35 -2.93 -4.91
CA MET A 77 -1.45 -1.91 -4.37
C MET A 77 -0.07 -2.09 -4.98
N GLN A 78 0.54 -0.99 -5.38
CA GLN A 78 1.92 -0.92 -5.80
C GLN A 78 2.78 -0.49 -4.61
N PHE A 79 3.94 -1.11 -4.47
CA PHE A 79 4.96 -0.67 -3.51
C PHE A 79 6.13 -0.04 -4.26
N LEU A 80 6.48 1.17 -3.85
CA LEU A 80 7.57 1.97 -4.42
C LEU A 80 8.65 2.14 -3.36
N SER A 81 9.92 1.99 -3.75
CA SER A 81 11.07 2.30 -2.91
C SER A 81 11.72 3.60 -3.37
N ASP A 82 12.03 4.50 -2.44
CA ASP A 82 12.70 5.78 -2.72
C ASP A 82 12.07 6.64 -3.84
N GLY A 83 10.75 6.50 -4.06
CA GLY A 83 10.01 7.30 -5.04
C GLY A 83 10.20 6.89 -6.51
N ARG A 84 10.69 5.68 -6.79
CA ARG A 84 10.67 5.07 -8.13
C ARG A 84 9.60 3.99 -8.26
#